data_AF-F9CXS3-F1
#
_entry.id   AF-F9CXS3-F1
#
_cell.length_a   1.000
_cell.length_b   1.000
_cell.length_c   1.000
_cell.angle_alpha   90.00
_cell.angle_beta   90.00
_cell.angle_gamma   90.00
#
_symmetry.space_group_name_H-M   'P 1'
#
loop_
_entity.id
_entity.type
_entity.pdbx_description
1 polymer ?
#
loop_
_entity_poly.entity_id
_entity_poly.type
_entity_poly.pdbx_seq_one_letter_code
_entity_poly.pdbx_strand_id
1 'polypeptide(L)'
;MYYFFSIIQNADAKTWQVYLNPMPKQWESHFGNIYYEATAYWEKRVPGTHFTEINQREKADFVVQWASQFYGTRLGYYISSANNDLGRPYIAITLGYMDDESVKWQDVKFNLVDAEYAKLITIHELGHAIGFDHSDDPNDIMYPTIYNYDDWLQKKSQTKNLFSQLENNLQKSPQNIITQFNAKSIPLKEEVNSKVSEAKGYVYSRQDLLYSKNYQNPEAKKELDKAWVKLGEAKDYLAKSEWTQKEGEKYLSVSDHKEAYYKYLYSREMVNKVWDPILEINSAIHSADMLELEYNSQIEKQIADSATKQKDKTCLWIFCW
;
A
#
# COMPACT_ATOMS: atom_id res chain seq x y z
N MET A 1 13.23 16.82 -46.06
CA MET A 1 13.45 16.98 -44.60
C MET A 1 13.25 15.60 -44.01
N TYR A 2 14.35 14.93 -43.62
CA TYR A 2 14.34 13.51 -43.25
C TYR A 2 13.70 13.34 -41.87
N TYR A 3 12.56 12.66 -41.81
CA TYR A 3 12.00 12.13 -40.57
C TYR A 3 12.76 10.84 -40.23
N PHE A 4 13.63 10.90 -39.22
CA PHE A 4 14.15 9.71 -38.58
C PHE A 4 13.02 9.08 -37.75
N PHE A 5 12.39 8.04 -38.30
CA PHE A 5 11.63 7.08 -37.50
C PHE A 5 12.64 6.28 -36.68
N SER A 6 12.76 6.56 -35.39
CA SER A 6 13.38 5.62 -34.46
C SER A 6 12.35 4.54 -34.16
N ILE A 7 12.47 3.42 -34.86
CA ILE A 7 11.85 2.16 -34.49
C ILE A 7 12.64 1.68 -33.27
N ILE A 8 12.05 1.70 -32.07
CA ILE A 8 12.67 0.97 -30.95
C ILE A 8 12.50 -0.51 -31.28
N GLN A 9 13.66 -1.14 -31.35
CA GLN A 9 13.93 -2.48 -31.81
C GLN A 9 13.22 -3.50 -30.90
N ASN A 10 12.92 -4.69 -31.44
CA ASN A 10 12.94 -5.91 -30.62
C ASN A 10 14.14 -5.78 -29.67
N ALA A 11 13.98 -5.96 -28.36
CA ALA A 11 15.11 -5.92 -27.43
C ALA A 11 16.23 -6.77 -28.02
N ASP A 12 17.28 -6.10 -28.53
CA ASP A 12 18.37 -6.79 -29.24
C ASP A 12 18.94 -7.78 -28.24
N ALA A 13 19.22 -9.01 -28.70
CA ALA A 13 19.84 -10.04 -27.88
C ALA A 13 21.04 -9.44 -27.13
N LYS A 14 20.90 -9.26 -25.81
CA LYS A 14 21.84 -8.53 -24.98
C LYS A 14 22.14 -9.33 -23.73
N THR A 15 23.42 -9.47 -23.45
CA THR A 15 23.91 -9.96 -22.16
C THR A 15 24.06 -8.77 -21.23
N TRP A 16 23.32 -8.78 -20.12
CA TRP A 16 23.41 -7.79 -19.05
C TRP A 16 24.43 -8.25 -18.00
N GLN A 17 25.44 -7.42 -17.75
CA GLN A 17 26.41 -7.64 -16.69
C GLN A 17 25.85 -7.09 -15.38
N VAL A 18 25.59 -7.96 -14.41
CA VAL A 18 24.95 -7.59 -13.15
C VAL A 18 25.92 -7.77 -12.00
N TYR A 19 26.02 -6.77 -11.12
CA TYR A 19 26.67 -6.95 -9.83
C TYR A 19 25.61 -7.24 -8.78
N LEU A 20 25.53 -8.49 -8.33
CA LEU A 20 24.57 -8.92 -7.32
C LEU A 20 25.19 -8.79 -5.92
N ASN A 21 24.65 -7.89 -5.09
CA ASN A 21 25.02 -7.88 -3.68
C ASN A 21 24.52 -9.19 -3.04
N PRO A 22 25.33 -9.83 -2.18
CA PRO A 22 24.90 -11.04 -1.49
C PRO A 22 23.71 -10.73 -0.59
N MET A 23 22.71 -11.62 -0.62
CA MET A 23 21.59 -11.56 0.32
C MET A 23 22.11 -11.76 1.75
N PRO A 24 21.56 -11.06 2.77
CA PRO A 24 21.92 -11.35 4.14
C PRO A 24 21.64 -12.81 4.49
N LYS A 25 22.67 -13.53 4.96
CA LYS A 25 22.65 -14.99 5.18
C LYS A 25 21.45 -15.47 6.01
N GLN A 26 21.03 -14.69 6.99
CA GLN A 26 19.89 -15.02 7.85
C GLN A 26 18.53 -15.03 7.12
N TRP A 27 18.46 -14.49 5.90
CA TRP A 27 17.23 -14.41 5.10
C TRP A 27 17.27 -15.29 3.84
N GLU A 28 18.44 -15.81 3.46
CA GLU A 28 18.61 -16.68 2.29
C GLU A 28 17.68 -17.90 2.32
N SER A 29 17.46 -18.50 3.50
CA SER A 29 16.56 -19.66 3.64
C SER A 29 15.08 -19.34 3.41
N HIS A 30 14.68 -18.08 3.66
CA HIS A 30 13.29 -17.64 3.48
C HIS A 30 13.01 -17.26 2.03
N PHE A 31 13.91 -16.53 1.39
CA PHE A 31 13.72 -16.05 0.01
C PHE A 31 14.24 -17.03 -1.05
N GLY A 32 15.21 -17.87 -0.74
CA GLY A 32 15.82 -18.76 -1.72
C GLY A 32 16.45 -17.99 -2.88
N ASN A 33 16.16 -18.41 -4.12
CA ASN A 33 16.86 -17.97 -5.33
C ASN A 33 16.07 -16.95 -6.16
N ILE A 34 15.33 -16.03 -5.52
CA ILE A 34 14.42 -15.10 -6.20
C ILE A 34 15.05 -14.31 -7.35
N TYR A 35 16.33 -13.92 -7.24
CA TYR A 35 17.04 -13.24 -8.33
C TYR A 35 17.16 -14.12 -9.57
N TYR A 36 17.59 -15.37 -9.40
CA TYR A 36 17.76 -16.32 -10.50
C TYR A 36 16.43 -16.72 -11.14
N GLU A 37 15.38 -16.86 -10.33
CA GLU A 37 14.03 -17.10 -10.87
C GLU A 37 13.55 -15.91 -11.71
N ALA A 38 13.88 -14.68 -11.29
CA ALA A 38 13.48 -13.47 -11.98
C ALA A 38 14.27 -13.20 -13.26
N THR A 39 15.58 -13.48 -13.28
CA THR A 39 16.36 -13.42 -14.53
C THR A 39 15.86 -14.49 -15.51
N ALA A 40 15.64 -15.72 -15.06
CA ALA A 40 15.09 -16.79 -15.90
C ALA A 40 13.73 -16.45 -16.51
N TYR A 41 12.87 -15.73 -15.77
CA TYR A 41 11.61 -15.20 -16.31
C TYR A 41 11.85 -14.31 -17.54
N TRP A 42 12.77 -13.35 -17.44
CA TRP A 42 13.06 -12.41 -18.53
C TRP A 42 13.81 -13.05 -19.70
N GLU A 43 14.76 -13.96 -19.44
CA GLU A 43 15.44 -14.72 -20.49
C GLU A 43 14.46 -15.58 -21.31
N LYS A 44 13.44 -16.15 -20.65
CA LYS A 44 12.35 -16.88 -21.33
C LYS A 44 11.42 -15.95 -22.10
N ARG A 45 11.08 -14.78 -21.55
CA ARG A 45 10.13 -13.82 -22.13
C ARG A 45 10.72 -13.04 -23.30
N VAL A 46 12.04 -12.81 -23.30
CA VAL A 46 12.74 -11.97 -24.29
C VAL A 46 13.89 -12.78 -24.92
N PRO A 47 13.63 -13.48 -26.04
CA PRO A 47 14.64 -14.32 -26.68
C PRO A 47 15.95 -13.57 -26.95
N GLY A 48 17.06 -14.14 -26.52
CA GLY A 48 18.40 -13.55 -26.68
C GLY A 48 18.84 -12.60 -25.55
N THR A 49 17.96 -12.31 -24.59
CA THR A 49 18.39 -11.66 -23.33
C THR A 49 19.07 -12.69 -22.43
N HIS A 50 20.21 -12.31 -21.86
CA HIS A 50 20.93 -13.11 -20.87
C HIS A 50 21.42 -12.24 -19.72
N PHE A 51 21.51 -12.81 -18.52
CA PHE A 51 22.10 -12.15 -17.36
C PHE A 51 23.41 -12.84 -16.96
N THR A 52 24.45 -12.07 -16.69
CA THR A 52 25.74 -12.58 -16.24
C THR A 52 26.19 -11.82 -15.02
N GLU A 53 26.34 -12.53 -13.91
CA GLU A 53 26.90 -11.97 -12.70
C GLU A 53 28.39 -11.71 -12.86
N ILE A 54 28.83 -10.54 -12.41
CA ILE A 54 30.23 -10.15 -12.41
C ILE A 54 30.64 -9.66 -11.03
N ASN A 55 31.90 -9.86 -10.67
CA ASN A 55 32.45 -9.47 -9.37
C ASN A 55 32.95 -8.02 -9.32
N GLN A 56 32.90 -7.30 -10.44
CA GLN A 56 33.40 -5.94 -10.59
C GLN A 56 32.23 -4.98 -10.76
N ARG A 57 31.79 -4.36 -9.66
CA ARG A 57 30.65 -3.42 -9.65
C ARG A 57 30.79 -2.33 -10.72
N GLU A 58 32.00 -1.82 -10.92
CA GLU A 58 32.33 -0.80 -11.90
C GLU A 58 32.22 -1.26 -13.36
N LYS A 59 32.07 -2.55 -13.64
CA LYS A 59 31.82 -3.05 -15.00
C LYS A 59 30.36 -3.43 -15.24
N ALA A 60 29.54 -3.38 -14.19
CA ALA A 60 28.15 -3.82 -14.29
C ALA A 60 27.31 -2.77 -15.02
N ASP A 61 26.33 -3.25 -15.79
CA ASP A 61 25.26 -2.44 -16.35
C ASP A 61 24.37 -1.89 -15.22
N PHE A 62 24.10 -2.71 -14.20
CA PHE A 62 23.40 -2.29 -12.99
C PHE A 62 23.74 -3.19 -11.78
N VAL A 63 23.44 -2.68 -10.59
CA VAL A 63 23.60 -3.39 -9.32
C VAL A 63 22.25 -3.90 -8.82
N VAL A 64 22.21 -5.08 -8.21
CA VAL A 64 21.03 -5.56 -7.46
C VAL A 64 21.40 -5.60 -5.99
N GLN A 65 20.58 -4.98 -5.14
CA GLN A 65 20.77 -4.98 -3.70
C GLN A 65 19.51 -5.32 -2.91
N TRP A 66 19.73 -5.70 -1.65
CA TRP A 66 18.69 -6.11 -0.72
C TRP A 66 18.58 -5.09 0.41
N ALA A 67 17.38 -4.59 0.65
CA ALA A 67 17.11 -3.61 1.70
C ALA A 67 16.22 -4.24 2.79
N SER A 68 16.46 -3.90 4.05
CA SER A 68 15.51 -4.21 5.13
C SER A 68 14.24 -3.38 4.96
N GLN A 69 14.38 -2.11 4.64
CA GLN A 69 13.31 -1.18 4.28
C GLN A 69 13.92 -0.10 3.41
N PHE A 70 13.23 0.33 2.35
CA PHE A 70 13.67 1.47 1.56
C PHE A 70 12.61 2.56 1.52
N TYR A 71 13.05 3.81 1.75
CA TYR A 71 12.28 5.06 1.75
C TYR A 71 10.75 4.91 1.54
N GLY A 72 10.01 4.85 2.65
CA GLY A 72 8.55 4.76 2.67
C GLY A 72 8.01 3.32 2.60
N THR A 73 6.84 3.16 1.98
CA THR A 73 6.11 1.89 1.81
C THR A 73 6.51 1.11 0.55
N ARG A 74 7.55 1.53 -0.18
CA ARG A 74 7.93 0.90 -1.45
C ARG A 74 8.75 -0.36 -1.21
N LEU A 75 8.32 -1.47 -1.81
CA LEU A 75 8.94 -2.77 -1.60
C LEU A 75 9.95 -3.16 -2.70
N GLY A 76 10.11 -2.32 -3.72
CA GLY A 76 11.15 -2.41 -4.73
C GLY A 76 11.30 -1.08 -5.46
N TYR A 77 12.47 -0.87 -6.07
CA TYR A 77 12.73 0.29 -6.92
C TYR A 77 13.95 0.06 -7.82
N TYR A 78 13.83 0.56 -9.05
CA TYR A 78 14.93 0.75 -9.98
C TYR A 78 15.30 2.24 -10.06
N ILE A 79 16.60 2.54 -9.92
CA ILE A 79 17.16 3.86 -10.15
C ILE A 79 18.08 3.80 -11.37
N SER A 80 17.69 4.51 -12.43
CA SER A 80 18.48 4.60 -13.67
C SER A 80 19.69 5.52 -13.58
N SER A 81 19.70 6.45 -12.62
CA SER A 81 20.81 7.39 -12.42
C SER A 81 22.02 6.70 -11.80
N ALA A 82 23.21 6.90 -12.38
CA ALA A 82 24.49 6.48 -11.82
C ALA A 82 25.07 7.47 -10.79
N ASN A 83 24.43 8.62 -10.57
CA ASN A 83 24.84 9.62 -9.58
C ASN A 83 24.34 9.23 -8.18
N ASN A 84 24.94 8.18 -7.63
CA ASN A 84 24.63 7.60 -6.33
C ASN A 84 25.87 6.89 -5.75
N ASP A 85 25.79 6.38 -4.52
CA ASP A 85 26.92 5.75 -3.81
C ASP A 85 27.45 4.46 -4.47
N LEU A 86 26.65 3.83 -5.34
CA LEU A 86 27.04 2.66 -6.13
C LEU A 86 27.74 3.05 -7.43
N GLY A 87 27.61 4.32 -7.86
CA GLY A 87 28.17 4.83 -9.12
C GLY A 87 27.54 4.20 -10.36
N ARG A 88 26.43 3.48 -10.22
CA ARG A 88 25.76 2.71 -11.27
C ARG A 88 24.25 2.75 -11.09
N PRO A 89 23.46 2.54 -12.15
CA PRO A 89 22.05 2.21 -11.99
C PRO A 89 21.90 1.03 -11.05
N TYR A 90 20.82 0.98 -10.29
CA TYR A 90 20.61 -0.13 -9.37
C TYR A 90 19.14 -0.46 -9.13
N ILE A 91 18.89 -1.74 -8.91
CA ILE A 91 17.67 -2.29 -8.38
C ILE A 91 17.88 -2.53 -6.90
N ALA A 92 16.85 -2.29 -6.13
CA ALA A 92 16.83 -2.68 -4.76
C ALA A 92 15.48 -3.20 -4.33
N ILE A 93 15.55 -4.33 -3.64
CA ILE A 93 14.40 -5.14 -3.29
C ILE A 93 14.30 -5.14 -1.76
N THR A 94 13.15 -4.74 -1.27
CA THR A 94 12.88 -4.70 0.16
C THR A 94 12.47 -6.09 0.62
N LEU A 95 13.19 -6.63 1.60
CA LEU A 95 12.97 -7.95 2.18
C LEU A 95 12.04 -7.92 3.40
N GLY A 96 11.73 -6.74 3.94
CA GLY A 96 10.82 -6.64 5.06
C GLY A 96 10.32 -5.23 5.34
N TYR A 97 9.67 -5.08 6.47
CA TYR A 97 9.16 -3.80 6.93
C TYR A 97 9.15 -3.80 8.45
N MET A 98 9.25 -2.61 9.04
CA MET A 98 9.04 -2.45 10.48
C MET A 98 7.54 -2.36 10.76
N ASP A 99 7.12 -2.83 11.93
CA ASP A 99 5.79 -2.54 12.46
C ASP A 99 5.50 -1.02 12.47
N ASP A 100 4.22 -0.67 12.53
CA ASP A 100 3.72 0.71 12.60
C ASP A 100 4.52 1.57 13.62
N GLU A 101 4.85 2.80 13.22
CA GLU A 101 5.54 3.79 14.05
C GLU A 101 4.75 4.16 15.32
N SER A 102 3.47 3.77 15.41
CA SER A 102 2.65 3.88 16.63
C SER A 102 3.05 2.92 17.75
N VAL A 103 3.88 1.90 17.46
CA VAL A 103 4.43 0.97 18.45
C VAL A 103 5.61 1.63 19.17
N LYS A 104 5.73 1.44 20.49
CA LYS A 104 6.91 1.92 21.23
C LYS A 104 8.17 1.38 20.58
N TRP A 105 9.20 2.21 20.44
CA TRP A 105 10.44 1.85 19.74
C TRP A 105 11.09 0.55 20.24
N GLN A 106 10.89 0.19 21.52
CA GLN A 106 11.38 -1.06 22.12
C GLN A 106 10.69 -2.32 21.59
N ASP A 107 9.47 -2.16 21.07
CA ASP A 107 8.56 -3.25 20.68
C ASP A 107 8.41 -3.36 19.16
N VAL A 108 9.07 -2.49 18.38
CA VAL A 108 9.06 -2.51 16.90
C VAL A 108 9.72 -3.80 16.42
N LYS A 109 8.98 -4.62 15.66
CA LYS A 109 9.53 -5.84 15.05
C LYS A 109 9.75 -5.64 13.57
N PHE A 110 10.79 -6.32 13.09
CA PHE A 110 11.05 -6.46 11.67
C PHE A 110 10.26 -7.67 11.14
N ASN A 111 9.39 -7.43 10.16
CA ASN A 111 8.61 -8.45 9.49
C ASN A 111 9.17 -8.70 8.11
N LEU A 112 9.38 -9.97 7.77
CA LEU A 112 9.74 -10.37 6.41
C LEU A 112 8.52 -10.31 5.49
N VAL A 113 8.73 -9.87 4.26
CA VAL A 113 7.71 -10.06 3.22
C VAL A 113 7.70 -11.52 2.75
N ASP A 114 6.58 -11.93 2.17
CA ASP A 114 6.45 -13.24 1.53
C ASP A 114 7.44 -13.38 0.37
N ALA A 115 8.10 -14.55 0.27
CA ALA A 115 9.11 -14.80 -0.75
C ALA A 115 8.57 -14.73 -2.18
N GLU A 116 7.32 -15.13 -2.39
CA GLU A 116 6.67 -15.04 -3.70
C GLU A 116 6.44 -13.58 -4.11
N TYR A 117 6.10 -12.72 -3.13
CA TYR A 117 5.96 -11.30 -3.38
C TYR A 117 7.30 -10.63 -3.68
N ALA A 118 8.34 -10.94 -2.89
CA ALA A 118 9.69 -10.46 -3.15
C ALA A 118 10.18 -10.86 -4.55
N LYS A 119 9.88 -12.09 -4.98
CA LYS A 119 10.15 -12.54 -6.35
C LYS A 119 9.41 -11.70 -7.40
N LEU A 120 8.11 -11.50 -7.23
CA LEU A 120 7.31 -10.70 -8.15
C LEU A 120 7.87 -9.28 -8.33
N ILE A 121 8.19 -8.63 -7.21
CA ILE A 121 8.86 -7.32 -7.22
C ILE A 121 10.20 -7.41 -7.96
N THR A 122 11.01 -8.44 -7.68
CA THR A 122 12.31 -8.63 -8.34
C THR A 122 12.16 -8.74 -9.86
N ILE A 123 11.15 -9.46 -10.34
CA ILE A 123 10.84 -9.56 -11.78
C ILE A 123 10.47 -8.18 -12.33
N HIS A 124 9.58 -7.45 -11.66
CA HIS A 124 9.14 -6.13 -12.07
C HIS A 124 10.31 -5.14 -12.21
N GLU A 125 11.14 -5.02 -11.18
CA GLU A 125 12.27 -4.09 -11.18
C GLU A 125 13.35 -4.49 -12.19
N LEU A 126 13.57 -5.79 -12.41
CA LEU A 126 14.45 -6.25 -13.48
C LEU A 126 13.94 -5.85 -14.86
N GLY A 127 12.62 -5.85 -15.05
CA GLY A 127 11.99 -5.34 -16.26
C GLY A 127 12.40 -3.90 -16.54
N HIS A 128 12.32 -3.03 -15.52
CA HIS A 128 12.79 -1.65 -15.65
C HIS A 128 14.28 -1.54 -15.99
N ALA A 129 15.13 -2.33 -15.34
CA ALA A 129 16.56 -2.30 -15.59
C ALA A 129 16.94 -2.71 -17.02
N ILE A 130 16.15 -3.59 -17.64
CA ILE A 130 16.36 -4.02 -19.03
C ILE A 130 15.54 -3.23 -20.06
N GLY A 131 14.85 -2.17 -19.64
CA GLY A 131 14.20 -1.19 -20.51
C GLY A 131 12.69 -1.36 -20.71
N PHE A 132 12.02 -2.21 -19.92
CA PHE A 132 10.55 -2.27 -19.92
C PHE A 132 9.98 -1.11 -19.12
N ASP A 133 9.05 -0.41 -19.75
CA ASP A 133 8.16 0.50 -19.05
C ASP A 133 7.04 -0.25 -18.35
N HIS A 134 6.40 0.40 -17.38
CA HIS A 134 5.21 -0.12 -16.77
C HIS A 134 4.11 -0.38 -17.83
N SER A 135 3.35 -1.46 -17.63
CA SER A 135 2.19 -1.83 -18.45
C SER A 135 0.91 -1.16 -17.94
N ASP A 136 -0.11 -1.06 -18.80
CA ASP A 136 -1.48 -0.70 -18.44
C ASP A 136 -2.42 -1.92 -18.31
N ASP A 137 -1.96 -3.13 -18.67
CA ASP A 137 -2.68 -4.38 -18.42
C ASP A 137 -2.48 -4.79 -16.96
N PRO A 138 -3.56 -4.84 -16.13
CA PRO A 138 -3.47 -5.24 -14.72
C PRO A 138 -2.98 -6.68 -14.50
N ASN A 139 -2.88 -7.49 -15.55
CA ASN A 139 -2.36 -8.86 -15.49
C ASN A 139 -0.94 -8.99 -16.06
N ASP A 140 -0.26 -7.90 -16.39
CA ASP A 140 1.16 -7.90 -16.78
C ASP A 140 2.04 -7.69 -15.54
N ILE A 141 3.21 -8.34 -15.50
CA ILE A 141 4.15 -8.21 -14.39
C ILE A 141 4.67 -6.77 -14.23
N MET A 142 4.70 -5.98 -15.31
CA MET A 142 5.08 -4.57 -15.31
C MET A 142 3.94 -3.64 -14.87
N TYR A 143 2.80 -4.16 -14.41
CA TYR A 143 1.74 -3.32 -13.86
C TYR A 143 2.11 -2.78 -12.46
N PRO A 144 1.95 -1.47 -12.20
CA PRO A 144 2.46 -0.76 -11.00
C PRO A 144 1.80 -1.15 -9.67
N THR A 145 0.67 -1.88 -9.63
CA THR A 145 0.02 -2.16 -8.33
C THR A 145 0.70 -3.28 -7.55
N ILE A 146 1.77 -3.85 -8.10
CA ILE A 146 2.57 -4.86 -7.42
C ILE A 146 3.22 -4.33 -6.14
N TYR A 147 3.22 -3.02 -5.90
CA TYR A 147 3.80 -2.38 -4.71
C TYR A 147 2.92 -2.41 -3.45
N ASN A 148 1.66 -2.88 -3.52
CA ASN A 148 0.79 -2.98 -2.34
C ASN A 148 0.77 -4.40 -1.77
N TYR A 149 1.53 -4.60 -0.70
CA TYR A 149 1.71 -5.91 -0.08
C TYR A 149 0.45 -6.42 0.62
N ASP A 150 -0.31 -5.56 1.29
CA ASP A 150 -1.54 -5.96 1.98
C ASP A 150 -2.60 -6.44 0.98
N ASP A 151 -2.76 -5.72 -0.14
CA ASP A 151 -3.70 -6.13 -1.20
C ASP A 151 -3.24 -7.41 -1.87
N TRP A 152 -1.94 -7.58 -2.03
CA TRP A 152 -1.39 -8.83 -2.53
C TRP A 152 -1.63 -10.00 -1.57
N LEU A 153 -1.45 -9.82 -0.26
CA LEU A 153 -1.74 -10.84 0.75
C LEU A 153 -3.21 -11.24 0.71
N GLN A 154 -4.12 -10.27 0.61
CA GLN A 154 -5.55 -10.53 0.46
C GLN A 154 -5.84 -11.33 -0.81
N LYS A 155 -5.29 -10.93 -1.97
CA LYS A 155 -5.47 -11.64 -3.24
C LYS A 155 -4.87 -13.04 -3.23
N LYS A 156 -3.70 -13.23 -2.64
CA LYS A 156 -3.04 -14.54 -2.48
C LYS A 156 -3.88 -15.47 -1.62
N SER A 157 -4.49 -14.97 -0.54
CA SER A 157 -5.39 -15.77 0.29
C SER A 157 -6.63 -16.26 -0.48
N GLN A 158 -7.07 -15.50 -1.49
CA GLN A 158 -8.23 -15.82 -2.33
C GLN A 158 -7.86 -16.64 -3.58
N THR A 159 -6.61 -16.58 -4.04
CA THR A 159 -6.16 -17.15 -5.32
C THR A 159 -4.92 -18.00 -5.11
N LYS A 160 -5.07 -19.33 -5.22
CA LYS A 160 -4.01 -20.30 -4.87
C LYS A 160 -2.76 -20.28 -5.75
N ASN A 161 -2.75 -19.53 -6.87
CA ASN A 161 -1.59 -19.40 -7.76
C ASN A 161 -1.67 -18.12 -8.61
N LEU A 162 -1.37 -16.96 -8.03
CA LEU A 162 -1.26 -15.72 -8.79
C LEU A 162 -0.09 -15.78 -9.81
N PHE A 163 1.01 -16.44 -9.42
CA PHE A 163 2.18 -16.61 -10.28
C PHE A 163 1.88 -17.43 -11.55
N SER A 164 1.09 -18.50 -11.46
CA SER A 164 0.76 -19.31 -12.64
C SER A 164 -0.16 -18.57 -13.63
N GLN A 165 -0.99 -17.65 -13.15
CA GLN A 165 -1.79 -16.79 -14.02
C GLN A 165 -0.91 -15.79 -14.78
N LEU A 166 0.08 -15.20 -14.11
CA LEU A 166 1.06 -14.30 -14.74
C LEU A 166 1.95 -15.03 -15.75
N GLU A 167 2.37 -16.27 -15.45
CA GLU A 167 3.10 -17.12 -16.40
C GLU A 167 2.26 -17.49 -17.62
N ASN A 168 0.97 -17.77 -17.46
CA ASN A 168 0.09 -18.11 -18.60
C ASN A 168 -0.15 -16.92 -19.54
N ASN A 169 -0.03 -15.68 -19.05
CA ASN A 169 -0.14 -14.47 -19.87
C ASN A 169 1.12 -14.16 -20.71
N LEU A 170 2.19 -14.95 -20.58
CA LEU A 170 3.45 -14.81 -21.33
C LEU A 170 3.30 -14.87 -22.86
N GLN A 171 2.18 -15.36 -23.40
CA GLN A 171 1.95 -15.51 -24.85
C GLN A 171 1.47 -14.25 -25.57
N LYS A 172 1.12 -13.17 -24.86
CA LYS A 172 0.72 -11.92 -25.52
C LYS A 172 1.96 -11.11 -25.92
N SER A 173 2.15 -10.98 -27.23
CA SER A 173 3.23 -10.24 -27.89
C SER A 173 3.37 -8.80 -27.36
N PRO A 174 4.59 -8.25 -27.25
CA PRO A 174 4.84 -6.86 -26.90
C PRO A 174 4.52 -5.94 -28.09
N GLN A 175 3.24 -5.82 -28.45
CA GLN A 175 2.82 -4.83 -29.44
C GLN A 175 2.76 -3.46 -28.76
N ASN A 176 3.76 -2.62 -29.04
CA ASN A 176 3.74 -1.15 -28.99
C ASN A 176 2.46 -0.54 -28.39
N ILE A 177 2.39 -0.47 -27.07
CA ILE A 177 1.51 0.51 -26.42
C ILE A 177 2.40 1.70 -26.15
N ILE A 178 2.48 2.62 -27.13
CA ILE A 178 2.87 4.00 -26.85
C ILE A 178 1.74 4.53 -25.97
N THR A 179 1.84 4.25 -24.67
CA THR A 179 0.87 4.73 -23.69
C THR A 179 1.01 6.23 -23.67
N GLN A 180 0.01 6.93 -24.20
CA GLN A 180 -0.10 8.38 -24.07
C GLN A 180 -0.44 8.71 -22.62
N PHE A 181 0.55 8.58 -21.73
CA PHE A 181 0.41 8.84 -20.29
C PHE A 181 -0.05 10.27 -20.02
N ASN A 182 0.20 11.22 -20.93
CA ASN A 182 -0.37 12.57 -20.88
C ASN A 182 -1.91 12.54 -20.91
N ALA A 183 -2.50 11.75 -21.82
CA ALA A 183 -3.95 11.62 -21.96
C ALA A 183 -4.61 10.83 -20.82
N LYS A 184 -3.84 10.01 -20.08
CA LYS A 184 -4.33 9.23 -18.93
C LYS A 184 -4.12 9.93 -17.58
N SER A 185 -2.96 10.55 -17.37
CA SER A 185 -2.59 11.17 -16.09
C SER A 185 -3.46 12.38 -15.73
N ILE A 186 -3.83 13.22 -16.71
CA ILE A 186 -4.64 14.41 -16.44
C ILE A 186 -6.07 14.05 -15.99
N PRO A 187 -6.84 13.22 -16.72
CA PRO A 187 -8.17 12.81 -16.23
C PRO A 187 -8.12 12.08 -14.89
N LEU A 188 -7.11 11.23 -14.69
CA LEU A 188 -6.94 10.50 -13.44
C LEU A 188 -6.61 11.46 -12.28
N LYS A 189 -5.78 12.48 -12.50
CA LYS A 189 -5.53 13.53 -11.50
C LYS A 189 -6.85 14.16 -11.05
N GLU A 190 -7.70 14.57 -11.98
CA GLU A 190 -8.98 15.22 -11.65
C GLU A 190 -9.94 14.27 -10.90
N GLU A 191 -10.02 13.01 -11.32
CA GLU A 191 -10.77 11.96 -10.60
C GLU A 191 -10.30 11.85 -9.15
N VAL A 192 -8.98 11.73 -8.95
CA VAL A 192 -8.39 11.52 -7.63
C VAL A 192 -8.51 12.78 -6.77
N ASN A 193 -8.36 13.98 -7.34
CA ASN A 193 -8.59 15.25 -6.65
C ASN A 193 -10.01 15.32 -6.07
N SER A 194 -11.01 14.96 -6.87
CA SER A 194 -12.41 14.92 -6.43
C SER A 194 -12.59 13.93 -5.27
N LYS A 195 -12.08 12.70 -5.42
CA LYS A 195 -12.20 11.65 -4.39
C LYS A 195 -11.49 11.99 -3.09
N VAL A 196 -10.28 12.55 -3.16
CA VAL A 196 -9.53 12.97 -1.98
C VAL A 196 -10.25 14.10 -1.26
N SER A 197 -10.78 15.08 -1.99
CA SER A 197 -11.57 16.16 -1.39
C SER A 197 -12.82 15.63 -0.68
N GLU A 198 -13.52 14.67 -1.29
CA GLU A 198 -14.69 14.02 -0.70
C GLU A 198 -14.32 13.25 0.56
N ALA A 199 -13.36 12.33 0.46
CA ALA A 199 -12.89 11.52 1.58
C ALA A 199 -12.42 12.38 2.75
N LYS A 200 -11.71 13.48 2.46
CA LYS A 200 -11.28 14.46 3.46
C LYS A 200 -12.45 15.06 4.24
N GLY A 201 -13.51 15.47 3.53
CA GLY A 201 -14.73 15.97 4.17
C GLY A 201 -15.34 14.95 5.14
N TYR A 202 -15.42 13.68 4.72
CA TYR A 202 -15.94 12.61 5.57
C TYR A 202 -15.05 12.33 6.79
N VAL A 203 -13.73 12.18 6.59
CA VAL A 203 -12.78 11.91 7.69
C VAL A 203 -12.86 13.00 8.76
N TYR A 204 -12.84 14.28 8.38
CA TYR A 204 -12.94 15.36 9.36
C TYR A 204 -14.32 15.47 10.00
N SER A 205 -15.40 15.24 9.27
CA SER A 205 -16.74 15.19 9.87
C SER A 205 -16.86 14.11 10.95
N ARG A 206 -16.18 12.97 10.76
CA ARG A 206 -16.16 11.87 11.73
C ARG A 206 -15.28 12.16 12.92
N GLN A 207 -14.15 12.82 12.71
CA GLN A 207 -13.33 13.36 13.78
C GLN A 207 -14.14 14.29 14.69
N ASP A 208 -14.85 15.27 14.12
CA ASP A 208 -15.64 16.23 14.89
C ASP A 208 -16.79 15.54 15.64
N LEU A 209 -17.45 14.58 14.98
CA LEU A 209 -18.47 13.75 15.63
C LEU A 209 -17.90 13.00 16.83
N LEU A 210 -16.74 12.34 16.70
CA LEU A 210 -16.12 11.61 17.80
C LEU A 210 -15.72 12.53 18.96
N TYR A 211 -15.21 13.73 18.68
CA TYR A 211 -14.93 14.72 19.73
C TYR A 211 -16.18 15.20 20.47
N SER A 212 -17.35 15.18 19.83
CA SER A 212 -18.63 15.56 20.45
C SER A 212 -19.21 14.47 21.36
N LYS A 213 -18.72 13.22 21.29
CA LYS A 213 -19.26 12.10 22.06
C LYS A 213 -18.58 12.02 23.43
N ASN A 214 -19.39 11.88 24.47
CA ASN A 214 -18.93 11.62 25.83
C ASN A 214 -19.94 10.69 26.51
N TYR A 215 -19.55 9.43 26.71
CA TYR A 215 -20.40 8.39 27.28
C TYR A 215 -20.08 8.17 28.75
N GLN A 216 -21.05 7.75 29.55
CA GLN A 216 -20.82 7.30 30.93
C GLN A 216 -20.61 5.79 31.00
N ASN A 217 -21.34 5.03 30.18
CA ASN A 217 -21.27 3.58 30.11
C ASN A 217 -19.85 3.10 29.68
N PRO A 218 -19.19 2.22 30.45
CA PRO A 218 -17.86 1.70 30.12
C PRO A 218 -17.79 0.95 28.78
N GLU A 219 -18.82 0.20 28.42
CA GLU A 219 -18.91 -0.56 27.18
C GLU A 219 -19.09 0.37 25.97
N ALA A 220 -19.89 1.44 26.09
CA ALA A 220 -20.02 2.49 25.09
C ALA A 220 -18.70 3.22 24.87
N LYS A 221 -17.94 3.51 25.94
CA LYS A 221 -16.57 4.07 25.82
C LYS A 221 -15.66 3.15 25.03
N LYS A 222 -15.73 1.83 25.27
CA LYS A 222 -14.93 0.85 24.52
C LYS A 222 -15.27 0.83 23.04
N GLU A 223 -16.55 0.96 22.67
CA GLU A 223 -16.93 1.10 21.25
C GLU A 223 -16.46 2.44 20.66
N LEU A 224 -16.51 3.54 21.44
CA LEU A 224 -15.94 4.83 21.02
C LEU A 224 -14.43 4.75 20.78
N ASP A 225 -13.69 4.01 21.61
CA ASP A 225 -12.24 3.78 21.42
C ASP A 225 -11.95 3.04 20.11
N LYS A 226 -12.75 2.03 19.74
CA LYS A 226 -12.63 1.37 18.43
C LYS A 226 -12.83 2.36 17.28
N ALA A 227 -13.80 3.27 17.40
CA ALA A 227 -14.03 4.30 16.40
C ALA A 227 -12.83 5.25 16.26
N TRP A 228 -12.15 5.59 17.37
CA TRP A 228 -10.91 6.38 17.32
C TRP A 228 -9.76 5.66 16.61
N VAL A 229 -9.59 4.35 16.85
CA VAL A 229 -8.59 3.54 16.13
C VAL A 229 -8.86 3.58 14.62
N LYS A 230 -10.12 3.37 14.21
CA LYS A 230 -10.52 3.39 12.81
C LYS A 230 -10.40 4.77 12.16
N LEU A 231 -10.61 5.85 12.92
CA LEU A 231 -10.30 7.20 12.44
C LEU A 231 -8.80 7.36 12.16
N GLY A 232 -7.93 6.76 12.97
CA GLY A 232 -6.49 6.72 12.73
C GLY A 232 -6.16 6.06 11.39
N GLU A 233 -6.70 4.87 11.13
CA GLU A 233 -6.56 4.14 9.86
C GLU A 233 -7.05 4.97 8.66
N ALA A 234 -8.23 5.59 8.76
CA ALA A 234 -8.79 6.45 7.71
C ALA A 234 -7.88 7.63 7.37
N LYS A 235 -7.30 8.26 8.41
CA LYS A 235 -6.38 9.40 8.25
C LYS A 235 -5.06 8.99 7.61
N ASP A 236 -4.53 7.82 7.94
CA ASP A 236 -3.30 7.29 7.34
C ASP A 236 -3.49 7.06 5.83
N TYR A 237 -4.57 6.39 5.42
CA TYR A 237 -4.89 6.22 4.00
C TYR A 237 -5.08 7.55 3.27
N LEU A 238 -5.80 8.50 3.87
CA LEU A 238 -5.97 9.83 3.32
C LEU A 238 -4.63 10.57 3.16
N ALA A 239 -3.76 10.53 4.18
CA ALA A 239 -2.45 11.17 4.16
C ALA A 239 -1.53 10.57 3.07
N LYS A 240 -1.51 9.24 2.93
CA LYS A 240 -0.79 8.53 1.85
C LYS A 240 -1.30 8.93 0.48
N SER A 241 -2.62 9.06 0.33
CA SER A 241 -3.24 9.52 -0.91
C SER A 241 -2.84 10.96 -1.26
N GLU A 242 -2.95 11.90 -0.31
CA GLU A 242 -2.57 13.32 -0.48
C GLU A 242 -1.06 13.49 -0.78
N TRP A 243 -0.21 12.74 -0.08
CA TRP A 243 1.24 12.77 -0.32
C TRP A 243 1.56 12.30 -1.75
N THR A 244 0.93 11.20 -2.18
CA THR A 244 1.20 10.65 -3.51
C THR A 244 0.63 11.55 -4.62
N GLN A 245 -0.48 12.27 -4.40
CA GLN A 245 -0.93 13.32 -5.33
C GLN A 245 0.14 14.39 -5.53
N LYS A 246 0.71 14.90 -4.43
CA LYS A 246 1.76 15.93 -4.49
C LYS A 246 2.98 15.44 -5.26
N GLU A 247 3.37 14.18 -5.09
CA GLU A 247 4.44 13.57 -5.90
C GLU A 247 4.03 13.50 -7.38
N GLY A 248 2.80 13.08 -7.68
CA GLY A 248 2.28 13.07 -9.05
C GLY A 248 2.27 14.46 -9.71
N GLU A 249 1.98 15.52 -8.95
CA GLU A 249 2.05 16.90 -9.41
C GLU A 249 3.48 17.32 -9.75
N LYS A 250 4.48 16.92 -8.93
CA LYS A 250 5.89 17.16 -9.23
C LYS A 250 6.29 16.53 -10.56
N TYR A 251 5.90 15.28 -10.80
CA TYR A 251 6.20 14.60 -12.07
C TYR A 251 5.49 15.26 -13.27
N LEU A 252 4.22 15.67 -13.13
CA LEU A 252 3.55 16.44 -14.17
C LEU A 252 4.28 17.75 -14.49
N SER A 253 4.82 18.43 -13.49
CA SER A 253 5.52 19.72 -13.69
C SER A 253 6.78 19.60 -14.55
N VAL A 254 7.40 18.42 -14.59
CA VAL A 254 8.56 18.11 -15.44
C VAL A 254 8.18 17.30 -16.68
N SER A 255 6.89 17.24 -17.02
CA SER A 255 6.33 16.47 -18.14
C SER A 255 6.60 14.96 -18.08
N ASP A 256 6.91 14.43 -16.89
CA ASP A 256 6.99 12.99 -16.65
C ASP A 256 5.58 12.45 -16.39
N HIS A 257 4.80 12.39 -17.46
CA HIS A 257 3.41 11.97 -17.41
C HIS A 257 3.24 10.50 -16.97
N LYS A 258 4.27 9.68 -17.19
CA LYS A 258 4.30 8.27 -16.81
C LYS A 258 4.33 8.14 -15.30
N GLU A 259 5.34 8.72 -14.64
CA GLU A 259 5.42 8.67 -13.19
C GLU A 259 4.23 9.38 -12.53
N ALA A 260 3.78 10.49 -13.11
CA ALA A 260 2.57 11.15 -12.66
C ALA A 260 1.34 10.22 -12.66
N TYR A 261 1.09 9.52 -13.78
CA TYR A 261 -0.02 8.57 -13.90
C TYR A 261 0.02 7.51 -12.79
N TYR A 262 1.20 6.95 -12.52
CA TYR A 262 1.35 5.92 -11.49
C TYR A 262 1.17 6.45 -10.07
N LYS A 263 1.62 7.67 -9.81
CA LYS A 263 1.35 8.36 -8.55
C LYS A 263 -0.15 8.59 -8.34
N TYR A 264 -0.88 9.02 -9.38
CA TYR A 264 -2.33 9.17 -9.25
C TYR A 264 -3.06 7.83 -9.15
N LEU A 265 -2.59 6.77 -9.82
CA LEU A 265 -3.17 5.42 -9.66
C LEU A 265 -3.06 4.93 -8.21
N TYR A 266 -1.87 5.05 -7.61
CA TYR A 266 -1.66 4.66 -6.21
C TYR A 266 -2.48 5.55 -5.26
N SER A 267 -2.50 6.86 -5.51
CA SER A 267 -3.31 7.79 -4.74
C SER A 267 -4.81 7.44 -4.78
N ARG A 268 -5.33 7.04 -5.96
CA ARG A 268 -6.70 6.56 -6.15
C ARG A 268 -6.99 5.33 -5.30
N GLU A 269 -6.05 4.39 -5.27
CA GLU A 269 -6.17 3.17 -4.49
C GLU A 269 -6.22 3.48 -2.99
N MET A 270 -5.32 4.33 -2.50
CA MET A 270 -5.30 4.74 -1.09
C MET A 270 -6.56 5.48 -0.68
N VAL A 271 -7.09 6.40 -1.50
CA VAL A 271 -8.33 7.11 -1.13
C VAL A 271 -9.54 6.18 -1.12
N ASN A 272 -9.58 5.15 -1.97
CA ASN A 272 -10.66 4.17 -1.94
C ASN A 272 -10.66 3.35 -0.62
N LYS A 273 -9.47 3.10 -0.04
CA LYS A 273 -9.34 2.41 1.26
C LYS A 273 -9.84 3.21 2.46
N VAL A 274 -10.06 4.52 2.31
CA VAL A 274 -10.61 5.38 3.39
C VAL A 274 -12.03 4.96 3.78
N TRP A 275 -12.79 4.36 2.86
CA TRP A 275 -14.21 4.11 3.08
C TRP A 275 -14.51 2.98 4.06
N ASP A 276 -13.69 1.92 4.09
CA ASP A 276 -13.91 0.79 4.99
C ASP A 276 -13.80 1.21 6.47
N PRO A 277 -12.73 1.90 6.92
CA PRO A 277 -12.67 2.44 8.27
C PRO A 277 -13.81 3.42 8.58
N ILE A 278 -14.27 4.22 7.61
CA ILE A 278 -15.40 5.15 7.80
C ILE A 278 -16.71 4.41 8.10
N LEU A 279 -16.96 3.29 7.42
CA LEU A 279 -18.10 2.42 7.72
C LEU A 279 -18.00 1.81 9.12
N GLU A 280 -16.80 1.36 9.51
CA GLU A 280 -16.56 0.83 10.85
C GLU A 280 -16.75 1.88 11.95
N ILE A 281 -16.32 3.14 11.73
CA ILE A 281 -16.58 4.26 12.64
C ILE A 281 -18.08 4.45 12.85
N ASN A 282 -18.88 4.44 11.77
CA ASN A 282 -20.34 4.60 11.88
C ASN A 282 -20.97 3.50 12.71
N SER A 283 -20.54 2.25 12.49
CA SER A 283 -21.02 1.08 13.21
C SER A 283 -20.67 1.14 14.70
N ALA A 284 -19.43 1.51 15.03
CA ALA A 284 -18.96 1.66 16.39
C ALA A 284 -19.68 2.78 17.14
N ILE A 285 -19.87 3.95 16.51
CA ILE A 285 -20.63 5.06 17.11
C ILE A 285 -22.09 4.65 17.37
N HIS A 286 -22.73 3.99 16.41
CA HIS A 286 -24.11 3.52 16.59
C HIS A 286 -24.23 2.54 17.76
N SER A 287 -23.29 1.60 17.87
CA SER A 287 -23.24 0.63 18.97
C SER A 287 -23.02 1.32 20.32
N ALA A 288 -22.13 2.31 20.37
CA ALA A 288 -21.88 3.10 21.57
C ALA A 288 -23.12 3.90 22.00
N ASP A 289 -23.82 4.54 21.05
CA ASP A 289 -25.07 5.27 21.32
C ASP A 289 -26.15 4.35 21.90
N MET A 290 -26.31 3.14 21.36
CA MET A 290 -27.28 2.16 21.88
C MET A 290 -26.95 1.69 23.30
N LEU A 291 -25.67 1.42 23.58
CA LEU A 291 -25.21 1.01 24.91
C LEU A 291 -25.40 2.12 25.95
N GLU A 292 -25.12 3.37 25.58
CA GLU A 292 -25.34 4.51 26.47
C GLU A 292 -26.83 4.74 26.77
N LEU A 293 -27.70 4.59 25.76
CA LEU A 293 -29.15 4.69 25.94
C LEU A 293 -29.68 3.61 26.90
N GLU A 294 -29.22 2.37 26.74
CA GLU A 294 -29.59 1.27 27.65
C GLU A 294 -29.11 1.54 29.08
N TYR A 295 -27.87 1.99 29.23
CA TYR A 295 -27.29 2.31 30.53
C TYR A 295 -28.07 3.41 31.27
N ASN A 296 -28.43 4.49 30.57
CA ASN A 296 -29.20 5.57 31.15
C ASN A 296 -30.61 5.12 31.57
N SER A 297 -31.26 4.28 30.76
CA SER A 297 -32.56 3.67 31.10
C SER A 297 -32.48 2.81 32.38
N GLN A 298 -31.39 2.04 32.54
CA GLN A 298 -31.16 1.26 33.75
C GLN A 298 -30.95 2.15 34.99
N ILE A 299 -30.19 3.24 34.86
CA ILE A 299 -29.99 4.21 35.95
C ILE A 299 -31.33 4.84 36.37
N GLU A 300 -32.13 5.31 35.42
CA GLU A 300 -33.43 5.93 35.70
C GLU A 300 -34.36 4.98 36.45
N LYS A 301 -34.39 3.70 36.02
CA LYS A 301 -35.15 2.66 36.71
C LYS A 301 -34.66 2.45 38.15
N GLN A 302 -33.35 2.38 38.36
CA GLN A 302 -32.77 2.22 39.71
C GLN A 302 -33.08 3.40 40.63
N ILE A 303 -33.07 4.63 40.11
CA ILE A 303 -33.44 5.84 40.86
C ILE A 303 -34.92 5.78 41.25
N ALA A 304 -35.81 5.42 40.31
CA ALA A 304 -37.25 5.33 40.56
C ALA A 304 -37.60 4.24 41.61
N ASP A 305 -36.96 3.07 41.52
CA ASP A 305 -37.14 1.98 42.49
C ASP A 305 -36.65 2.39 43.89
N SER A 306 -35.53 3.12 43.96
CA SER A 306 -34.97 3.62 45.22
C SER A 306 -35.87 4.67 45.88
N ALA A 307 -36.44 5.58 45.09
CA ALA A 307 -37.39 6.59 45.56
C ALA A 307 -38.68 5.96 46.12
N THR A 308 -39.19 4.92 45.45
CA THR A 308 -40.39 4.18 45.90
C THR A 308 -40.13 3.49 47.24
N LYS A 309 -38.99 2.79 47.37
CA LYS A 309 -38.58 2.14 48.63
C LYS A 309 -38.39 3.14 49.78
N GLN A 310 -37.91 4.36 49.49
CA GLN A 310 -37.78 5.40 50.50
C GLN A 310 -39.15 5.92 50.97
N LYS A 311 -40.12 6.07 50.06
CA LYS A 311 -41.48 6.49 50.38
C LYS A 311 -42.20 5.48 51.27
N ASP A 312 -42.05 4.19 50.99
CA ASP A 312 -42.63 3.11 51.82
C ASP A 312 -42.03 3.08 53.22
N LYS A 313 -40.72 3.33 53.34
CA LYS A 313 -40.06 3.47 54.65
C LYS A 313 -40.57 4.69 55.41
N THR A 314 -40.80 5.83 54.77
CA THR A 314 -41.35 7.02 55.46
C THR A 314 -42.82 6.86 55.90
N CYS A 315 -43.65 6.12 55.16
CA CYS A 315 -45.04 5.83 55.58
C CYS A 315 -45.10 4.91 56.82
N LEU A 316 -44.17 3.94 56.93
CA LEU A 316 -44.07 3.05 58.09
C LEU A 316 -43.73 3.79 59.39
N TRP A 317 -43.05 4.94 59.32
CA TRP A 317 -42.71 5.73 60.52
C TRP A 317 -43.84 6.67 60.98
N ILE A 318 -44.77 7.03 60.10
CA ILE A 318 -45.87 7.96 60.41
C ILE A 318 -47.10 7.22 60.99
N PHE A 319 -47.23 5.91 60.77
CA PHE A 319 -48.35 5.09 61.27
C PHE A 319 -48.00 4.19 62.48
N CYS A 320 -46.90 4.43 63.18
CA CYS A 320 -46.53 3.72 64.42
C CYS A 320 -46.86 4.50 65.71
N TRP A 321 -47.88 5.36 65.70
CA TRP A 321 -48.44 5.99 66.91
C TRP A 321 -49.91 5.65 67.09
#